data_AF-A0A9N9SHQ0-F1
#
_entry.id   AF-A0A9N9SHQ0-F1
#
_cell.length_a   1.000
_cell.length_b   1.000
_cell.length_c   1.000
_cell.angle_alpha   90.00
_cell.angle_beta   90.00
_cell.angle_gamma   90.00
#
_symmetry.space_group_name_H-M   'P 1'
#
loop_
_entity.id
_entity.type
_entity.pdbx_description
1 polymer ?
#
loop_
_entity_poly.entity_id
_entity_poly.type
_entity_poly.pdbx_seq_one_letter_code
_entity_poly.pdbx_strand_id
1 'polypeptide(L)'
;MLVKCEWKTSEVDCKKLFQKTKSTGGFCCSFNYKGLFVGDYGPTNESENVYVGGVGSSYGLKVYLDAELSQYTTTETAGFWVLVHNSRDYPDVLVYGTHLELNSQMSLAVRDSILSSREEIRGIDVETRGCLFTGEVTIVYVLI
;
A
#
# COMPACT_ATOMS: atom_id res chain seq x y z
N MET A 1 8.70 -14.15 6.08
CA MET A 1 7.80 -13.03 6.44
C MET A 1 6.33 -13.41 6.45
N LEU A 2 5.61 -13.51 5.32
CA LEU A 2 4.17 -13.82 5.33
C LEU A 2 3.94 -15.32 5.59
N VAL A 3 3.24 -15.68 6.67
CA VAL A 3 2.99 -17.08 7.06
C VAL A 3 1.57 -17.53 6.71
N LYS A 4 0.57 -16.71 7.03
CA LYS A 4 -0.85 -16.99 6.78
C LYS A 4 -1.57 -15.72 6.37
N CYS A 5 -2.48 -15.84 5.40
CA CYS A 5 -3.31 -14.74 4.94
C CYS A 5 -4.78 -15.18 4.92
N GLU A 6 -5.65 -14.31 5.44
CA GLU A 6 -7.10 -14.46 5.31
C GLU A 6 -7.66 -13.22 4.62
N TRP A 7 -8.53 -13.46 3.64
CA TRP A 7 -9.24 -12.42 2.90
C TRP A 7 -10.71 -12.80 2.77
N LYS A 8 -11.62 -11.89 3.15
CA LYS A 8 -13.07 -12.13 3.09
C LYS A 8 -13.47 -13.46 3.76
N THR A 9 -13.05 -13.68 5.00
CA THR A 9 -13.29 -14.92 5.79
C THR A 9 -12.66 -16.21 5.25
N SER A 10 -11.94 -16.18 4.13
CA SER A 10 -11.30 -17.35 3.54
C SER A 10 -9.79 -17.29 3.70
N GLU A 11 -9.18 -18.43 4.04
CA GLU A 11 -7.73 -18.57 3.97
C GLU A 11 -7.28 -18.58 2.51
N VAL A 12 -6.25 -17.81 2.20
CA VAL A 12 -5.74 -17.63 0.84
C VAL A 12 -4.21 -17.69 0.83
N ASP A 13 -3.66 -18.17 -0.28
CA ASP A 13 -2.21 -18.19 -0.49
C ASP A 13 -1.67 -16.75 -0.53
N CYS A 14 -0.83 -16.39 0.45
CA CYS A 14 -0.21 -15.08 0.56
C CYS A 14 0.54 -14.68 -0.72
N LYS A 15 1.14 -15.63 -1.44
CA LYS A 15 1.89 -15.36 -2.69
C LYS A 15 1.01 -14.92 -3.84
N LYS A 16 -0.29 -15.28 -3.80
CA LYS A 16 -1.28 -14.83 -4.80
C LYS A 16 -1.89 -13.49 -4.42
N LEU A 17 -1.90 -13.17 -3.12
CA LEU A 17 -2.54 -11.98 -2.57
C LEU A 17 -1.60 -10.77 -2.54
N PHE A 18 -0.31 -11.00 -2.30
CA PHE A 18 0.71 -9.96 -2.17
C PHE A 18 1.73 -10.02 -3.30
N GLN A 19 2.21 -8.85 -3.70
CA GLN A 19 3.35 -8.72 -4.61
C GLN A 19 4.53 -8.03 -3.90
N LYS A 20 5.75 -8.27 -4.40
CA LYS A 20 6.95 -7.59 -3.93
C LYS A 20 7.03 -6.20 -4.56
N THR A 21 7.21 -5.18 -3.75
CA THR A 21 7.20 -3.77 -4.17
C THR A 21 8.40 -3.03 -3.59
N LYS A 22 8.98 -2.09 -4.35
CA LYS A 22 10.01 -1.17 -3.84
C LYS A 22 9.34 -0.05 -3.02
N SER A 23 9.90 0.23 -1.85
CA SER A 23 9.47 1.30 -0.93
C SER A 23 10.70 2.08 -0.45
N THR A 24 10.50 3.16 0.31
CA THR A 24 11.61 3.87 0.96
C THR A 24 12.34 3.03 2.02
N GLY A 25 11.68 2.02 2.59
CA GLY A 25 12.26 1.09 3.59
C GLY A 25 12.86 -0.19 2.98
N GLY A 26 13.07 -0.24 1.67
CA GLY A 26 13.50 -1.43 0.95
C GLY A 26 12.33 -2.17 0.29
N PHE A 27 12.36 -3.50 0.28
CA PHE A 27 11.31 -4.30 -0.35
C PHE A 27 10.17 -4.62 0.63
N CYS A 28 8.94 -4.32 0.22
CA CYS A 28 7.72 -4.64 0.96
C CYS A 28 6.89 -5.71 0.24
N CYS A 29 5.99 -6.36 0.99
CA CYS A 29 4.88 -7.13 0.42
C CYS A 29 3.63 -6.24 0.38
N SER A 30 3.15 -5.91 -0.81
CA SER A 30 1.99 -5.02 -0.99
C SER A 30 0.76 -5.79 -1.44
N PHE A 31 -0.36 -5.55 -0.76
CA PHE A 31 -1.69 -5.96 -1.17
C PHE A 31 -2.35 -4.84 -1.98
N ASN A 32 -3.03 -5.19 -3.08
CA ASN A 32 -3.81 -4.26 -3.91
C ASN A 32 -3.03 -3.01 -4.40
N TYR A 33 -1.73 -3.13 -4.65
CA TYR A 33 -0.88 -2.04 -5.15
C TYR A 33 -0.86 -2.00 -6.68
N LYS A 34 -0.91 -0.79 -7.25
CA LYS A 34 -1.09 -0.48 -8.68
C LYS A 34 -0.10 0.57 -9.20
N GLY A 35 0.77 1.11 -8.34
CA GLY A 35 1.80 2.08 -8.76
C GLY A 35 3.00 1.46 -9.49
N LEU A 36 3.02 0.13 -9.72
CA LEU A 36 4.04 -0.51 -10.56
C LEU A 36 3.70 -0.25 -12.04
N PHE A 37 4.56 0.48 -12.74
CA PHE A 37 4.45 0.62 -14.19
C PHE A 37 4.68 -0.72 -14.88
N VAL A 38 3.83 -1.03 -15.86
CA VAL A 38 3.84 -2.28 -16.63
C VAL A 38 5.16 -2.39 -17.39
N GLY A 39 6.03 -3.29 -16.94
CA GLY A 39 7.31 -3.57 -17.62
C GLY A 39 8.38 -4.18 -16.72
N ASP A 40 8.43 -3.83 -15.43
CA ASP A 40 9.57 -4.25 -14.60
C ASP A 40 9.28 -5.50 -13.75
N TYR A 41 8.19 -5.60 -12.97
CA TYR A 41 7.93 -6.77 -12.11
C TYR A 41 6.44 -6.95 -11.72
N GLY A 42 5.49 -6.55 -12.57
CA GLY A 42 4.04 -6.62 -12.30
C GLY A 42 3.30 -7.68 -13.11
N PRO A 43 2.23 -8.30 -12.58
CA PRO A 43 1.43 -9.26 -13.34
C PRO A 43 0.83 -8.62 -14.59
N THR A 44 0.93 -9.31 -15.72
CA THR A 44 0.41 -8.94 -17.05
C THR A 44 -1.11 -8.84 -17.12
N ASN A 45 -1.80 -9.24 -16.06
CA ASN A 45 -3.24 -9.09 -15.92
C ASN A 45 -3.46 -7.93 -14.94
N GLU A 46 -4.13 -6.88 -15.41
CA GLU A 46 -4.75 -5.88 -14.54
C GLU A 46 -5.50 -6.65 -13.45
N SER A 47 -4.92 -6.80 -12.26
CA SER A 47 -5.69 -7.39 -11.17
C SER A 47 -6.88 -6.46 -11.01
N GLU A 48 -8.09 -6.99 -11.17
CA GLU A 48 -9.30 -6.24 -10.85
C GLU A 48 -9.13 -5.67 -9.44
N ASN A 49 -9.67 -4.47 -9.26
CA ASN A 49 -9.63 -3.81 -7.96
C ASN A 49 -10.22 -4.76 -6.91
N VAL A 50 -9.41 -5.06 -5.88
CA VAL A 50 -9.83 -6.01 -4.84
C VAL A 50 -10.65 -5.24 -3.81
N TYR A 51 -11.97 -5.27 -3.97
CA TYR A 51 -12.90 -4.63 -3.04
C TYR A 51 -13.37 -5.57 -1.95
N VAL A 52 -13.61 -5.02 -0.75
CA VAL A 52 -14.35 -5.71 0.31
C VAL A 52 -15.83 -5.81 -0.06
N GLY A 53 -16.48 -6.91 0.31
CA GLY A 53 -17.93 -7.10 0.11
C GLY A 53 -18.80 -6.70 1.31
N GLY A 54 -18.17 -6.22 2.39
CA GLY A 54 -18.85 -5.91 3.64
C GLY A 54 -17.93 -5.21 4.64
N VAL A 55 -18.48 -4.86 5.80
CA VAL A 55 -17.78 -4.16 6.88
C VAL A 55 -17.47 -5.12 8.02
N GLY A 56 -16.38 -4.85 8.75
CA GLY A 56 -15.99 -5.59 9.94
C GLY A 56 -14.72 -6.41 9.75
N SER A 57 -14.07 -6.76 10.86
CA SER A 57 -12.77 -7.44 10.90
C SER A 57 -12.77 -8.80 10.21
N SER A 58 -13.92 -9.46 10.10
CA SER A 58 -14.07 -10.75 9.43
C SER A 58 -14.00 -10.64 7.89
N TYR A 59 -14.49 -9.53 7.32
CA TYR A 59 -14.50 -9.29 5.88
C TYR A 59 -13.21 -8.63 5.36
N GLY A 60 -12.35 -8.16 6.26
CA GLY A 60 -11.10 -7.50 5.95
C GLY A 60 -9.94 -8.44 5.64
N LEU A 61 -8.75 -7.86 5.64
CA LEU A 61 -7.47 -8.54 5.47
C LEU A 61 -6.91 -8.91 6.84
N LYS A 62 -6.52 -10.16 7.03
CA LYS A 62 -5.69 -10.58 8.16
C LYS A 62 -4.41 -11.22 7.65
N VAL A 63 -3.31 -10.86 8.28
CA VAL A 63 -1.97 -11.33 7.90
C VAL A 63 -1.25 -11.75 9.16
N TYR A 64 -0.64 -12.92 9.11
CA TYR A 64 0.20 -13.45 10.16
C TYR A 64 1.65 -13.39 9.67
N LEU A 65 2.50 -12.79 10.48
CA LEU A 65 3.88 -12.45 10.12
C LEU A 65 4.86 -13.21 11.00
N ASP A 66 5.94 -13.66 10.40
CA ASP A 66 7.10 -14.21 11.07
C ASP A 66 8.34 -13.41 10.66
N ALA A 67 9.01 -12.86 11.69
CA ALA A 67 10.18 -12.01 11.53
C ALA A 67 11.44 -12.83 11.28
N GLU A 68 11.43 -14.14 11.56
CA GLU A 68 12.60 -15.00 11.39
C GLU A 68 13.83 -14.42 12.12
N LEU A 69 13.68 -14.20 13.43
CA LEU A 69 14.66 -13.47 14.27
C LEU A 69 16.08 -14.05 14.23
N SER A 70 16.23 -15.32 13.86
CA SER A 70 17.54 -15.96 13.66
C SER A 70 18.36 -15.32 12.54
N GLN A 71 17.73 -14.59 11.62
CA GLN A 71 18.38 -13.88 10.51
C GLN A 71 18.73 -12.42 10.85
N TYR A 72 18.35 -11.93 12.03
CA TYR A 72 18.60 -10.56 12.45
C TYR A 72 19.98 -10.41 13.10
N THR A 73 20.72 -9.37 12.71
CA THR A 73 21.98 -9.00 13.38
C THR A 73 21.73 -8.39 14.77
N THR A 74 20.62 -7.66 14.93
CA THR A 74 20.18 -7.06 16.20
C THR A 74 18.67 -7.16 16.32
N THR A 75 18.16 -7.39 17.53
CA THR A 75 16.73 -7.54 17.81
C THR A 75 16.08 -6.29 18.40
N GLU A 76 16.85 -5.25 18.73
CA GLU A 76 16.34 -4.03 19.38
C GLU A 76 15.34 -3.25 18.51
N THR A 77 15.45 -3.37 17.19
CA THR A 77 14.56 -2.73 16.22
C THR A 77 13.72 -3.74 15.44
N ALA A 78 13.61 -4.97 15.96
CA ALA A 78 12.86 -6.01 15.27
C ALA A 78 11.35 -5.79 15.37
N GLY A 79 10.69 -6.00 14.23
CA GLY A 79 9.29 -5.69 14.04
C GLY A 79 9.00 -5.53 12.56
N PHE A 80 7.81 -5.01 12.26
CA PHE A 80 7.36 -4.82 10.88
C PHE A 80 6.87 -3.40 10.68
N TRP A 81 7.17 -2.81 9.54
CA TRP A 81 6.54 -1.57 9.13
C TRP A 81 5.31 -1.85 8.27
N VAL A 82 4.18 -1.25 8.64
CA VAL A 82 2.91 -1.40 7.94
C VAL A 82 2.43 -0.03 7.50
N LEU A 83 2.00 0.06 6.24
CA LEU A 83 1.47 1.28 5.64
C LEU A 83 0.16 0.98 4.92
N VAL A 84 -0.86 1.79 5.18
CA VAL A 84 -2.11 1.83 4.41
C VAL A 84 -2.11 3.12 3.60
N HIS A 85 -2.16 3.00 2.27
CA HIS A 85 -2.10 4.13 1.35
C HIS A 85 -2.96 3.88 0.11
N ASN A 86 -3.10 4.88 -0.77
CA ASN A 86 -3.79 4.70 -2.04
C ASN A 86 -3.05 3.71 -2.92
N SER A 87 -3.78 2.81 -3.58
CA SER A 87 -3.22 1.80 -4.49
C SER A 87 -2.25 2.33 -5.54
N ARG A 88 -2.34 3.60 -5.96
CA ARG A 88 -1.47 4.19 -7.00
C ARG A 88 -0.31 5.03 -6.45
N ASP A 89 -0.31 5.34 -5.16
CA ASP A 89 0.72 6.19 -4.56
C ASP A 89 1.94 5.35 -4.20
N TYR A 90 3.15 5.88 -4.42
CA TYR A 90 4.38 5.20 -4.05
C TYR A 90 4.44 4.96 -2.52
N PRO A 91 4.80 3.75 -2.04
CA PRO A 91 4.78 3.43 -0.62
C PRO A 91 5.99 4.05 0.10
N ASP A 92 5.80 5.24 0.68
CA ASP A 92 6.80 5.87 1.56
C ASP A 92 6.63 5.41 3.03
N VAL A 93 7.12 4.20 3.29
CA VAL A 93 6.98 3.50 4.57
C VAL A 93 7.82 4.11 5.69
N LEU A 94 8.96 4.74 5.38
CA LEU A 94 9.78 5.38 6.41
C LEU A 94 9.15 6.66 6.96
N VAL A 95 8.32 7.34 6.17
CA VAL A 95 7.66 8.59 6.58
C VAL A 95 6.27 8.32 7.18
N TYR A 96 5.46 7.49 6.52
CA TYR A 96 4.05 7.28 6.88
C TYR A 96 3.75 5.90 7.49
N GLY A 97 4.75 5.03 7.56
CA GLY A 97 4.59 3.69 8.12
C GLY A 97 4.36 3.72 9.63
N THR A 98 3.64 2.71 10.11
CA THR A 98 3.48 2.43 11.54
C THR A 98 4.28 1.17 11.89
N HIS A 99 5.04 1.23 12.98
CA HIS A 99 5.81 0.10 13.48
C HIS A 99 4.89 -0.87 14.24
N LEU A 100 4.95 -2.14 13.87
CA LEU A 100 4.31 -3.28 14.52
C LEU A 100 5.37 -4.04 15.31
N GLU A 101 5.19 -4.08 16.62
CA GLU A 101 6.06 -4.83 17.53
C GLU A 101 5.88 -6.34 17.38
N LEU A 102 6.94 -7.09 17.69
CA LEU A 102 6.88 -8.55 17.75
C LEU A 102 5.91 -9.02 18.84
N ASN A 103 5.33 -10.20 18.66
CA ASN A 103 4.39 -10.81 19.61
C ASN A 103 3.16 -9.92 19.93
N SER A 104 2.85 -8.97 19.05
CA SER A 104 1.71 -8.07 19.21
C SER A 104 0.71 -8.23 18.06
N GLN A 105 -0.50 -7.73 18.28
CA GLN A 105 -1.54 -7.66 17.25
C GLN A 105 -1.92 -6.20 17.03
N MET A 106 -1.90 -5.77 15.77
CA MET A 106 -2.40 -4.47 15.35
C MET A 106 -3.71 -4.64 14.56
N SER A 107 -4.72 -3.86 14.92
CA SER A 107 -6.00 -3.80 14.21
C SER A 107 -6.20 -2.39 13.64
N LEU A 108 -6.25 -2.28 12.31
CA LEU A 108 -6.41 -1.01 11.60
C LEU A 108 -7.81 -0.95 10.98
N ALA A 109 -8.63 0.01 11.43
CA ALA A 109 -9.89 0.33 10.78
C ALA A 109 -9.65 1.39 9.70
N VAL A 110 -9.91 1.05 8.44
CA VAL A 110 -9.74 1.96 7.31
C VAL A 110 -11.06 2.66 7.03
N ARG A 111 -11.03 4.00 6.98
CA ARG A 111 -12.14 4.84 6.54
C ARG A 111 -11.63 5.77 5.45
N ASP A 112 -12.28 5.77 4.30
CA ASP A 112 -11.93 6.65 3.20
C ASP A 112 -12.51 8.06 3.40
N SER A 113 -11.81 9.05 2.89
CA SER A 113 -12.28 10.42 2.77
C SER A 113 -11.82 10.94 1.42
N ILE A 114 -12.78 11.22 0.54
CA ILE A 114 -12.48 11.68 -0.82
C ILE A 114 -12.56 13.20 -0.81
N LEU A 115 -11.41 13.84 -1.03
CA LEU A 115 -11.33 15.25 -1.34
C LEU A 115 -11.06 15.41 -2.83
N SER A 116 -11.93 16.15 -3.53
CA SER A 116 -11.80 16.37 -4.96
C SER A 116 -12.13 17.82 -5.29
N SER A 117 -11.41 18.36 -6.27
CA SER A 117 -11.65 19.70 -6.80
C SER A 117 -12.82 19.67 -7.78
N ARG A 118 -13.57 20.78 -7.81
CA ARG A 118 -14.63 21.00 -8.78
C ARG A 118 -14.06 21.28 -10.17
N GLU A 119 -14.66 20.70 -11.20
CA GLU A 119 -14.16 20.79 -12.59
C GLU A 119 -14.15 22.24 -13.12
N GLU A 120 -15.03 23.10 -12.60
CA GLU A 120 -15.11 24.52 -12.98
C GLU A 120 -13.82 25.29 -12.63
N ILE A 121 -13.04 24.81 -11.65
CA ILE A 121 -11.79 25.45 -11.23
C ILE A 121 -10.68 25.27 -12.28
N ARG A 122 -10.83 24.33 -13.22
CA ARG A 122 -9.87 24.16 -14.34
C ARG A 122 -9.75 25.40 -15.24
N GLY A 123 -10.76 26.27 -15.24
CA GLY A 123 -10.74 27.52 -16.02
C GLY A 123 -9.88 28.63 -15.42
N ILE A 124 -9.47 28.52 -14.15
CA ILE A 124 -8.54 29.46 -13.50
C ILE A 124 -7.12 29.13 -13.97
N ASP A 125 -6.15 30.05 -13.96
CA ASP A 125 -4.77 29.69 -14.30
C ASP A 125 -4.10 28.83 -13.21
N VAL A 126 -3.26 27.86 -13.60
CA VAL A 126 -2.59 26.90 -12.68
C VAL A 126 -1.84 27.60 -11.55
N GLU A 127 -1.12 28.69 -11.84
CA GLU A 127 -0.36 29.44 -10.85
C GLU A 127 -1.27 30.04 -9.76
N THR A 128 -2.49 30.42 -10.16
CA THR A 128 -3.46 31.05 -9.25
C THR A 128 -4.17 30.02 -8.36
N ARG A 129 -4.48 28.83 -8.90
CA ARG A 129 -5.15 27.74 -8.13
C ARG A 129 -4.19 26.99 -7.20
N GLY A 130 -2.89 26.94 -7.55
CA GLY A 130 -1.87 26.28 -6.72
C GLY A 130 -2.02 24.75 -6.62
N CYS A 131 -2.83 24.14 -7.48
CA CYS A 131 -3.00 22.70 -7.58
C CYS A 131 -3.12 22.28 -9.05
N LEU A 132 -2.79 21.02 -9.32
CA LEU A 132 -2.71 20.47 -10.67
C LEU A 132 -3.76 19.39 -10.86
N PHE A 133 -4.49 19.45 -11.97
CA PHE A 133 -5.30 18.33 -12.43
C PHE A 133 -4.46 17.34 -13.24
N THR A 134 -4.96 16.10 -13.34
CA THR A 134 -4.32 15.08 -14.16
C THR A 134 -4.20 15.54 -15.62
N GLY A 135 -2.97 15.49 -16.15
CA GLY A 135 -2.67 15.82 -17.55
C GLY A 135 -2.37 17.30 -17.82
N GLU A 136 -2.43 18.19 -16.82
CA GLU A 136 -2.09 19.62 -17.00
C GLU A 136 -0.59 19.87 -17.10
N VAL A 137 0.22 18.98 -16.54
CA VAL A 137 1.68 19.01 -16.63
C VAL A 137 2.22 17.66 -17.05
N THR A 138 3.27 17.67 -17.86
CA THR A 138 4.05 16.46 -18.15
C THR A 138 5.10 16.31 -17.06
N ILE A 139 5.05 15.22 -16.32
CA ILE A 139 6.08 14.90 -15.31
C ILE A 139 7.30 14.38 -16.06
N VAL A 140 8.40 15.14 -16.07
CA VAL A 140 9.60 14.81 -16.85
C VAL A 140 10.56 13.87 -16.09
N TYR A 141 10.54 13.90 -14.76
CA TYR A 141 11.40 13.04 -13.92
C TYR A 141 10.68 12.60 -12.65
N VAL A 142 10.70 11.29 -12.38
CA VAL A 142 10.46 10.71 -11.05
C VAL A 142 11.78 10.06 -10.64
N LEU A 143 12.52 10.68 -9.72
CA LEU A 143 13.70 10.07 -9.11
C LEU A 143 13.23 9.11 -8.01
N ILE A 144 13.51 7.81 -8.17
CA ILE A 144 13.26 6.73 -7.20
C ILE A 144 14.60 6.05 -6.86
#